data_AF-A0A410QH78-F1
#
_entry.id   AF-A0A410QH78-F1
#
_cell.length_a   1.000
_cell.length_b   1.000
_cell.length_c   1.000
_cell.angle_alpha   90.00
_cell.angle_beta   90.00
_cell.angle_gamma   90.00
#
_symmetry.space_group_name_H-M   'P 1'
#
loop_
_entity.id
_entity.type
_entity.pdbx_description
1 polymer ?
#
loop_
_entity_poly.entity_id
_entity_poly.type
_entity_poly.pdbx_seq_one_letter_code
_entity_poly.pdbx_strand_id
1 'polypeptide(L)' 'MPQIYALGGLEQKAGPTSTVIGATILNSIIVSTAQNLIKKGMKKPPIFYSANVDGGDELNEELYNEYKDSIHYRFK' A
#
# COMPACT_ATOMS: atom_id res chain seq x y z
N MET A 1 -16.99 -12.67 14.64
CA MET A 1 -16.63 -12.92 13.22
C MET A 1 -17.09 -11.72 12.41
N PRO A 2 -16.30 -11.18 11.48
CA PRO A 2 -16.64 -9.96 10.77
C PRO A 2 -17.83 -10.24 9.85
N GLN A 3 -19.02 -9.79 10.25
CA GLN A 3 -20.22 -9.80 9.42
C GLN A 3 -20.20 -8.53 8.58
N ILE A 4 -19.93 -8.73 7.31
CA ILE A 4 -19.97 -7.71 6.26
C ILE A 4 -21.44 -7.55 5.92
N TYR A 5 -22.03 -6.52 6.51
CA TYR A 5 -23.46 -6.33 6.62
C TYR A 5 -24.14 -6.45 5.26
N ALA A 6 -25.14 -7.34 5.18
CA ALA A 6 -26.17 -7.21 4.18
C ALA A 6 -26.80 -5.83 4.38
N LEU A 7 -26.65 -4.95 3.40
CA LEU A 7 -27.29 -3.66 3.42
C LEU A 7 -28.77 -3.89 3.08
N GLY A 8 -29.67 -3.46 3.96
CA GLY A 8 -31.11 -3.68 3.77
C GLY A 8 -31.56 -3.21 2.38
N GLY A 9 -32.17 -4.11 1.61
CA GLY A 9 -32.62 -3.85 0.24
C GLY A 9 -31.61 -4.20 -0.87
N LEU A 10 -30.42 -4.69 -0.54
CA LEU A 10 -29.40 -5.09 -1.51
C LEU A 10 -29.07 -6.59 -1.37
N GLU A 11 -29.16 -7.35 -2.45
CA GLU A 11 -28.72 -8.76 -2.47
C GLU A 11 -27.19 -8.90 -2.35
N GLN A 12 -26.44 -7.87 -2.77
CA GLN A 12 -24.98 -7.87 -2.73
C GLN A 12 -24.45 -7.47 -1.35
N LYS A 13 -23.47 -8.25 -0.84
CA LYS A 13 -22.75 -7.94 0.40
C LYS A 13 -21.67 -6.88 0.16
N ALA A 14 -21.57 -5.88 1.03
CA ALA A 14 -20.64 -4.77 0.88
C ALA A 14 -19.51 -4.83 1.91
N GLY A 15 -18.25 -4.88 1.47
CA GLY A 15 -17.06 -4.85 2.33
C GLY A 15 -16.32 -6.20 2.47
N PRO A 16 -16.00 -6.91 1.37
CA PRO A 16 -15.50 -8.30 1.38
C PRO A 16 -14.30 -8.54 2.32
N THR A 17 -14.39 -9.57 3.18
CA THR A 17 -13.37 -9.85 4.21
C THR A 17 -12.07 -10.28 3.54
N SER A 18 -12.16 -10.99 2.42
CA SER A 18 -11.01 -11.39 1.62
C SER A 18 -10.17 -10.20 1.17
N THR A 19 -10.80 -9.09 0.75
CA THR A 19 -10.07 -7.86 0.39
C THR A 19 -9.40 -7.23 1.60
N VAL A 20 -10.13 -7.12 2.73
CA VAL A 20 -9.58 -6.52 3.95
C VAL A 20 -8.37 -7.33 4.45
N ILE A 21 -8.54 -8.65 4.61
CA ILE A 21 -7.47 -9.54 5.07
C ILE A 21 -6.32 -9.56 4.05
N GLY A 22 -6.61 -9.65 2.76
CA GLY A 22 -5.59 -9.63 1.71
C GLY A 22 -4.75 -8.35 1.76
N ALA A 23 -5.40 -7.19 1.92
CA ALA A 23 -4.72 -5.91 2.08
C ALA A 23 -3.86 -5.87 3.36
N THR A 24 -4.33 -6.43 4.47
CA THR A 24 -3.55 -6.52 5.72
C THR A 24 -2.30 -7.39 5.55
N ILE A 25 -2.42 -8.55 4.90
CA ILE A 25 -1.29 -9.44 4.63
C ILE A 25 -0.27 -8.73 3.75
N LEU A 26 -0.72 -8.11 2.66
CA LEU A 26 0.17 -7.40 1.73
C LEU A 26 0.94 -6.28 2.44
N ASN A 27 0.25 -5.45 3.23
CA ASN A 27 0.90 -4.40 4.02
C ASN A 27 1.93 -4.98 5.01
N SER A 28 1.63 -6.11 5.65
CA SER A 28 2.54 -6.77 6.58
C SER A 28 3.83 -7.25 5.90
N ILE A 29 3.72 -7.78 4.68
CA ILE A 29 4.86 -8.17 3.85
C ILE A 29 5.71 -6.95 3.47
N ILE A 30 5.08 -5.85 3.04
CA ILE A 30 5.77 -4.60 2.67
C ILE A 30 6.57 -4.05 3.85
N VAL A 31 5.94 -3.94 5.04
CA VAL A 31 6.58 -3.45 6.26
C VAL A 31 7.75 -4.34 6.68
N SER A 32 7.56 -5.66 6.68
CA SER A 32 8.62 -6.61 7.05
C SER A 32 9.81 -6.53 6.08
N THR A 33 9.53 -6.33 4.79
CA THR A 33 10.55 -6.16 3.76
C THR A 33 11.34 -4.87 3.97
N ALA A 34 10.67 -3.74 4.20
CA ALA A 34 11.32 -2.48 4.50
C ALA A 34 12.22 -2.57 5.76
N GLN A 35 11.73 -3.22 6.82
CA GLN A 35 12.52 -3.47 8.02
C GLN A 35 13.79 -4.29 7.72
N ASN A 36 13.68 -5.33 6.89
CA ASN A 36 14.83 -6.14 6.50
C ASN A 36 15.84 -5.36 5.66
N LEU A 37 15.39 -4.46 4.77
CA LEU A 37 16.27 -3.57 4.01
C LEU A 37 17.03 -2.62 4.93
N ILE A 38 16.35 -2.03 5.91
CA ILE A 38 16.98 -1.16 6.93
C ILE A 38 18.04 -1.93 7.72
N LYS A 39 17.71 -3.15 8.17
CA LYS A 39 18.68 -4.02 8.89
C LYS A 39 19.92 -4.35 8.06
N LYS A 40 19.80 -4.35 6.72
CA LYS A 40 20.93 -4.56 5.78
C LYS A 40 21.69 -3.28 5.46
N GLY A 41 21.37 -2.15 6.09
CA GLY A 41 22.10 -0.88 5.95
C GLY A 41 21.47 0.12 4.98
N MET A 42 20.31 -0.19 4.40
CA MET A 42 19.58 0.78 3.56
C MET A 42 18.96 1.88 4.43
N LYS A 43 19.39 3.14 4.23
CA LYS A 43 18.93 4.27 5.06
C LYS A 43 17.50 4.72 4.75
N LYS A 44 17.10 4.71 3.48
CA LYS A 44 15.81 5.23 3.01
C LYS A 44 15.18 4.22 2.05
N PRO A 45 14.44 3.21 2.54
CA PRO A 45 13.66 2.33 1.69
C PRO A 45 12.63 3.11 0.86
N PRO A 46 12.36 2.70 -0.39
CA PRO A 46 11.46 3.43 -1.29
C PRO A 46 10.00 3.22 -0.88
N ILE A 47 9.50 4.08 0.00
CA ILE A 47 8.12 4.07 0.49
C ILE A 47 7.50 5.44 0.16
N PHE A 48 6.41 5.43 -0.60
CA PHE A 48 5.66 6.65 -0.87
C PHE A 48 5.03 7.20 0.40
N TYR A 49 5.08 8.51 0.54
CA TYR A 49 4.42 9.27 1.59
C TYR A 49 2.93 9.39 1.29
N SER A 50 2.12 9.38 2.33
CA SER A 50 0.68 9.65 2.20
C SER A 50 0.48 11.08 1.70
N ALA A 51 -0.51 11.28 0.83
CA ALA A 51 -0.90 12.59 0.30
C ALA A 51 -1.33 13.60 1.39
N ASN A 52 -1.59 13.13 2.61
CA ASN A 52 -1.95 13.99 3.73
C ASN A 52 -0.74 14.51 4.54
N VAL A 53 0.49 14.19 4.12
CA VAL A 53 1.72 14.64 4.80
C VAL A 53 2.25 15.88 4.09
N ASP A 54 2.42 16.98 4.83
CA ASP A 54 3.04 18.21 4.32
C ASP A 54 4.46 17.92 3.80
N GLY A 55 4.77 18.35 2.57
CA GLY A 55 6.04 18.05 1.91
C GLY A 55 6.15 16.62 1.34
N GLY A 56 5.07 15.84 1.41
CA GLY A 56 5.02 14.47 0.92
C GLY A 56 5.09 14.37 -0.60
N ASP A 57 4.57 15.36 -1.31
CA ASP A 57 4.53 15.39 -2.78
C ASP A 57 5.93 15.54 -3.37
N GLU A 58 6.75 16.47 -2.87
CA GLU A 58 8.13 16.64 -3.34
C GLU A 58 8.97 15.39 -3.07
N LEU A 59 8.82 14.78 -1.89
CA LEU A 59 9.50 13.54 -1.54
C LEU A 59 9.04 12.34 -2.41
N ASN A 60 7.77 12.32 -2.80
CA ASN A 60 7.20 11.32 -3.69
C ASN A 60 7.69 11.51 -5.14
N GLU A 61 7.84 12.75 -5.61
CA GLU A 61 8.41 13.05 -6.93
C GLU A 61 9.87 12.63 -7.03
N GLU A 62 10.69 12.95 -6.02
CA GLU A 62 12.08 12.48 -5.93
C GLU A 62 12.15 10.96 -6.02
N LEU A 63 11.31 10.28 -5.24
CA LEU A 63 11.27 8.82 -5.18
C LEU A 63 10.80 8.22 -6.51
N TYR A 64 9.78 8.79 -7.12
CA TYR A 64 9.31 8.35 -8.43
C TYR A 64 10.41 8.51 -9.48
N ASN A 65 11.10 9.64 -9.53
CA ASN A 65 12.17 9.87 -10.49
C ASN A 65 13.33 8.88 -10.35
N GLU A 66 13.65 8.47 -9.11
CA GLU A 66 14.68 7.45 -8.83
C GLU A 66 14.23 6.03 -9.24
N TYR A 67 12.97 5.66 -8.99
CA TYR A 67 12.50 4.28 -9.12
C TYR A 67 11.55 4.01 -10.30
N LYS A 68 11.20 4.99 -11.13
CA LYS A 68 10.22 4.85 -12.24
C LYS A 68 10.50 3.67 -13.18
N ASP A 69 11.76 3.34 -13.41
CA ASP A 69 12.14 2.23 -14.30
C ASP A 69 11.87 0.85 -13.68
N SER A 70 11.63 0.79 -12.36
CA SER A 70 11.22 -0.41 -11.63
C SER A 70 9.70 -0.62 -11.61
N ILE A 71 8.92 0.32 -12.16
CA ILE A 71 7.45 0.26 -12.18
C ILE A 71 7.00 -0.28 -13.54
N HIS A 72 6.55 -1.54 -13.57
CA HIS A 72 6.27 -2.24 -14.83
C HIS A 72 4.78 -2.33 -15.21
N TYR A 73 3.87 -1.77 -14.40
CA TYR A 73 2.46 -1.76 -14.78
C TYR A 73 2.23 -0.64 -15.81
N ARG A 74 1.64 -1.01 -16.95
CA ARG A 74 1.17 -0.06 -17.96
C ARG A 74 -0.34 -0.05 -17.89
N PHE A 75 -0.94 1.12 -17.64
CA PHE A 75 -2.35 1.32 -17.93
C PHE A 75 -2.50 1.33 -19.45
N LYS A 76 -3.03 0.25 -20.00
CA LYS A 76 -3.51 0.18 -21.38
C LYS A 76 -5.00 -0.03 -21.35
#